data_AF-X8HZG9-F1
#
_entry.id   AF-X8HZG9-F1
#
_cell.length_a   1.000
_cell.length_b   1.000
_cell.length_c   1.000
_cell.angle_alpha   90.00
_cell.angle_beta   90.00
_cell.angle_gamma   90.00
#
_symmetry.space_group_name_H-M   'P 1'
#
loop_
_entity.id
_entity.type
_entity.pdbx_description
1 polymer ?
#
loop_
_entity_poly.entity_id
_entity_poly.type
_entity_poly.pdbx_seq_one_letter_code
_entity_poly.pdbx_strand_id
1 'polypeptide(L)'
;MELNEEQSLLVEELKEILGIETISNNRKYWMVRAGVEGVFFYEFFTRKFIGINVPVGNNLELLKKSNIEDLKEIIAKESPKEIKNVGHLATKVYNFFNEIKKGDIIVMPSYRKERIAFGIVENENIILDDSLYLNESIKAAKNLTKENPIPDKRMEVKWIKLVKGSNLPGKLLLSLIAPHGLSAITDNNVIDLINTAMDTFFIKNETAYMTFDVRTESDIDLKDIANYFSTVNEVVDFTNEYFKDDERINLKINLNSPGTINFIGPAGAVLIAGVLLAVLGCDFEINVFNIIKFKAKTKGLLAYIQAFFDQHNKSEDRKLEYKKTITNLEVKEPEKLKRIIEILNSIDNPEKENRESNDPPVNS
;
A
#
# COMPACT_ATOMS: atom_id res chain seq x y z
N MET A 1 9.34 -4.01 26.83
CA MET A 1 10.61 -3.74 27.56
C MET A 1 11.55 -3.13 26.53
N GLU A 2 12.37 -2.13 26.85
CA GLU A 2 13.18 -1.45 25.83
C GLU A 2 14.23 -2.40 25.23
N LEU A 3 14.29 -2.44 23.89
CA LEU A 3 15.30 -3.17 23.11
C LEU A 3 16.70 -2.73 23.56
N ASN A 4 17.67 -3.66 23.54
CA ASN A 4 19.06 -3.26 23.77
C ASN A 4 19.61 -2.43 22.59
N GLU A 5 20.75 -1.76 22.77
CA GLU A 5 21.30 -0.85 21.75
C GLU A 5 21.56 -1.55 20.40
N GLU A 6 22.06 -2.79 20.42
CA GLU A 6 22.36 -3.57 19.20
C GLU A 6 21.08 -3.99 18.47
N GLN A 7 20.04 -4.36 19.22
CA GLN A 7 18.73 -4.72 18.70
C GLN A 7 18.00 -3.51 18.09
N SER A 8 18.07 -2.36 18.76
CA SER A 8 17.49 -1.11 18.26
C SER A 8 18.17 -0.63 16.98
N LEU A 9 19.51 -0.73 16.92
CA LEU A 9 20.29 -0.40 15.74
C LEU A 9 19.89 -1.27 14.54
N LEU A 10 19.75 -2.59 14.75
CA LEU A 10 19.34 -3.52 13.70
C LEU A 10 17.95 -3.17 13.12
N VAL A 11 16.98 -2.83 13.97
CA VAL A 11 15.64 -2.45 13.51
C VAL A 11 15.67 -1.17 12.67
N GLU A 12 16.45 -0.16 13.08
CA GLU A 12 16.60 1.09 12.32
C GLU A 12 17.35 0.87 11.00
N GLU A 13 18.41 0.06 11.00
CA GLU A 13 19.12 -0.34 9.77
C GLU A 13 18.16 -1.03 8.78
N LEU A 14 17.33 -1.95 9.25
CA LEU A 14 16.35 -2.66 8.41
C LEU A 14 15.30 -1.71 7.83
N LYS A 15 14.80 -0.76 8.63
CA LYS A 15 13.85 0.27 8.13
C LYS A 15 14.47 1.10 7.00
N GLU A 16 15.72 1.51 7.15
CA GLU A 16 16.44 2.31 6.15
C GLU A 16 16.69 1.51 4.86
N ILE A 17 17.22 0.28 4.99
CA ILE A 17 17.50 -0.61 3.85
C ILE A 17 16.24 -0.90 3.06
N LEU A 18 15.14 -1.22 3.75
CA LEU A 18 13.88 -1.61 3.13
C LEU A 18 13.04 -0.43 2.63
N GLY A 19 13.39 0.82 2.98
CA GLY A 19 12.65 2.00 2.56
C GLY A 19 11.18 1.97 3.00
N ILE A 20 10.94 1.58 4.25
CA ILE A 20 9.58 1.37 4.76
C ILE A 20 8.92 2.72 5.05
N GLU A 21 7.73 2.93 4.50
CA GLU A 21 6.99 4.16 4.73
C GLU A 21 6.33 4.11 6.12
N THR A 22 6.54 5.18 6.89
CA THR A 22 5.76 5.46 8.10
C THR A 22 4.55 6.31 7.74
N ILE A 23 3.36 5.74 7.87
CA ILE A 23 2.09 6.40 7.61
C ILE A 23 1.75 7.32 8.79
N SER A 24 1.49 8.60 8.49
CA SER A 24 1.07 9.59 9.48
C SER A 24 -0.32 9.28 10.04
N ASN A 25 -0.49 9.51 11.35
CA ASN A 25 -1.75 9.31 12.06
C ASN A 25 -2.85 10.32 11.67
N ASN A 26 -2.44 11.47 11.13
CA ASN A 26 -3.37 12.52 10.72
C ASN A 26 -3.84 12.37 9.27
N ARG A 27 -3.34 11.34 8.55
CA ARG A 27 -3.69 11.06 7.16
C ARG A 27 -5.17 10.70 7.06
N LYS A 28 -5.95 11.46 6.31
CA LYS A 28 -7.36 11.16 6.02
C LYS A 28 -7.50 10.35 4.74
N TYR A 29 -8.64 9.68 4.59
CA TYR A 29 -8.95 8.82 3.47
C TYR A 29 -10.27 9.26 2.85
N TRP A 30 -10.28 9.43 1.53
CA TRP A 30 -11.41 9.98 0.79
C TRP A 30 -11.79 9.07 -0.35
N MET A 31 -13.07 8.71 -0.43
CA MET A 31 -13.63 8.13 -1.65
C MET A 31 -14.00 9.26 -2.60
N VAL A 32 -13.51 9.20 -3.85
CA VAL A 32 -13.85 10.18 -4.89
C VAL A 32 -14.34 9.45 -6.13
N ARG A 33 -15.52 9.80 -6.64
CA ARG A 33 -16.07 9.25 -7.89
C ARG A 33 -15.76 10.17 -9.06
N ALA A 34 -15.27 9.59 -10.14
CA ALA A 34 -14.98 10.30 -11.39
C ALA A 34 -16.25 10.44 -12.27
N GLY A 35 -17.22 11.21 -11.80
CA GLY A 35 -18.52 11.39 -12.45
C GLY A 35 -19.52 10.27 -12.16
N VAL A 36 -20.70 10.38 -12.75
CA VAL A 36 -21.74 9.34 -12.69
C VAL A 36 -21.17 8.07 -13.33
N GLU A 37 -21.35 6.94 -12.65
CA GLU A 37 -20.85 5.64 -13.12
C GLU A 37 -19.31 5.58 -13.36
N GLY A 38 -18.54 6.59 -12.94
CA GLY A 38 -17.10 6.63 -13.14
C GLY A 38 -16.68 6.91 -14.60
N VAL A 39 -17.51 7.59 -15.39
CA VAL A 39 -17.22 7.89 -16.81
C VAL A 39 -15.91 8.66 -17.05
N PHE A 40 -15.43 9.40 -16.06
CA PHE A 40 -14.18 10.17 -16.12
C PHE A 40 -13.01 9.44 -15.44
N PHE A 41 -13.17 8.17 -15.06
CA PHE A 41 -12.19 7.43 -14.28
C PHE A 41 -10.80 7.42 -14.94
N TYR A 42 -10.73 7.05 -16.22
CA TYR A 42 -9.46 7.00 -16.93
C TYR A 42 -8.88 8.39 -17.23
N GLU A 43 -9.72 9.41 -17.38
CA GLU A 43 -9.28 10.80 -17.54
C GLU A 43 -8.55 11.25 -16.28
N PHE A 44 -9.19 11.08 -15.12
CA PHE A 44 -8.66 11.42 -13.80
C PHE A 44 -7.38 10.63 -13.49
N PHE A 45 -7.40 9.33 -13.78
CA PHE A 45 -6.27 8.44 -13.57
C PHE A 45 -5.06 8.83 -14.43
N THR A 46 -5.27 8.96 -15.74
CA THR A 46 -4.19 9.21 -16.71
C THR A 46 -3.59 10.60 -16.54
N ARG A 47 -4.43 11.60 -16.26
CA ARG A 47 -4.02 12.99 -16.09
C ARG A 47 -3.72 13.37 -14.64
N LYS A 48 -3.71 12.41 -13.71
CA LYS A 48 -3.25 12.59 -12.33
C LYS A 48 -4.02 13.66 -11.54
N PHE A 49 -5.34 13.64 -11.63
CA PHE A 49 -6.18 14.56 -10.85
C PHE A 49 -7.46 13.90 -10.35
N ILE A 50 -8.09 14.55 -9.38
CA ILE A 50 -9.51 14.38 -9.06
C ILE A 50 -10.23 15.69 -9.28
N GLY A 51 -11.53 15.62 -9.55
CA GLY A 51 -12.33 16.82 -9.70
C GLY A 51 -13.74 16.67 -9.16
N ILE A 52 -14.32 17.81 -8.79
CA ILE A 52 -15.75 17.93 -8.51
C ILE A 52 -16.38 18.90 -9.50
N ASN A 53 -17.60 18.59 -9.93
CA ASN A 53 -18.46 19.59 -10.54
C ASN A 53 -19.38 20.19 -9.50
N VAL A 54 -19.52 21.51 -9.53
CA VAL A 54 -20.46 22.28 -8.72
C VAL A 54 -21.04 23.36 -9.63
N PRO A 55 -22.39 23.50 -9.71
CA PRO A 55 -23.05 24.49 -10.57
C PRO A 55 -22.83 25.95 -10.16
N VAL A 56 -21.87 26.25 -9.27
CA VAL A 56 -21.63 27.58 -8.71
C VAL A 56 -20.14 27.91 -8.61
N GLY A 57 -19.85 29.22 -8.60
CA GLY A 57 -18.59 29.80 -8.18
C GLY A 57 -17.35 29.36 -8.97
N ASN A 58 -17.03 30.09 -10.05
CA ASN A 58 -15.67 30.04 -10.63
C ASN A 58 -14.65 30.83 -9.78
N ASN A 59 -15.10 31.46 -8.68
CA ASN A 59 -14.21 32.11 -7.73
C ASN A 59 -13.74 31.10 -6.67
N LEU A 60 -12.61 30.45 -6.95
CA LEU A 60 -12.00 29.44 -6.07
C LEU A 60 -11.65 30.01 -4.68
N GLU A 61 -11.19 31.26 -4.61
CA GLU A 61 -10.86 31.94 -3.35
C GLU A 61 -12.08 32.12 -2.46
N LEU A 62 -13.23 32.46 -3.05
CA LEU A 62 -14.49 32.56 -2.33
C LEU A 62 -14.88 31.19 -1.77
N LEU A 63 -14.92 30.15 -2.62
CA LEU A 63 -15.29 28.79 -2.21
C LEU A 63 -14.40 28.24 -1.09
N LYS A 64 -13.10 28.57 -1.12
CA LYS A 64 -12.14 28.17 -0.10
C LYS A 64 -12.38 28.87 1.25
N LYS A 65 -12.79 30.14 1.24
CA LYS A 65 -13.02 30.93 2.48
C LYS A 65 -14.41 30.70 3.08
N SER A 66 -15.35 30.21 2.29
CA SER A 66 -16.73 29.97 2.71
C SER A 66 -16.87 28.78 3.66
N ASN A 67 -17.66 28.97 4.72
CA ASN A 67 -18.12 27.87 5.57
C ASN A 67 -19.29 27.11 4.89
N ILE A 68 -19.79 26.04 5.52
CA ILE A 68 -20.86 25.22 4.94
C ILE A 68 -22.16 26.03 4.71
N GLU A 69 -22.54 26.95 5.59
CA GLU A 69 -23.76 27.75 5.41
C GLU A 69 -23.60 28.79 4.31
N ASP A 70 -22.45 29.47 4.24
CA ASP A 70 -22.13 30.38 3.13
C ASP A 70 -22.22 29.63 1.79
N LEU A 71 -21.68 28.40 1.75
CA LEU A 71 -21.74 27.56 0.55
C LEU A 71 -23.17 27.17 0.20
N LYS A 72 -24.05 26.90 1.18
CA LYS A 72 -25.47 26.63 0.88
C LYS A 72 -26.14 27.85 0.26
N GLU A 73 -25.85 29.05 0.75
CA GLU A 73 -26.40 30.30 0.20
C GLU A 73 -25.89 30.55 -1.23
N ILE A 74 -24.58 30.42 -1.45
CA ILE A 74 -23.96 30.55 -2.79
C ILE A 74 -24.59 29.54 -3.76
N ILE A 75 -24.70 28.27 -3.33
CA ILE A 75 -25.33 27.21 -4.11
C ILE A 75 -26.78 27.55 -4.44
N ALA A 76 -27.59 27.95 -3.46
CA ALA A 76 -29.00 28.26 -3.65
C ALA A 76 -29.23 29.46 -4.59
N LYS A 77 -28.35 30.47 -4.54
CA LYS A 77 -28.46 31.70 -5.32
C LYS A 77 -28.04 31.55 -6.78
N GLU A 78 -26.92 30.87 -7.03
CA GLU A 78 -26.35 30.76 -8.38
C GLU A 78 -26.91 29.56 -9.17
N SER A 79 -27.62 28.66 -8.50
CA SER A 79 -28.18 27.49 -9.18
C SER A 79 -29.43 27.86 -9.99
N PRO A 80 -29.48 27.56 -11.30
CA PRO A 80 -30.60 27.92 -12.17
C PRO A 80 -31.89 27.11 -11.91
N LYS A 81 -31.87 26.19 -10.95
CA LYS A 81 -32.99 25.33 -10.53
C LYS A 81 -32.90 25.03 -9.04
N GLU A 82 -34.04 24.70 -8.44
CA GLU A 82 -34.11 24.17 -7.08
C GLU A 82 -33.29 22.87 -6.99
N ILE A 83 -32.13 22.95 -6.31
CA ILE A 83 -31.27 21.80 -6.06
C ILE A 83 -31.83 21.04 -4.87
N LYS A 84 -32.31 19.82 -5.11
CA LYS A 84 -32.55 18.88 -4.01
C LYS A 84 -31.20 18.59 -3.34
N ASN A 85 -31.15 18.72 -2.01
CA ASN A 85 -29.98 18.45 -1.18
C ASN A 85 -28.82 19.46 -1.27
N VAL A 86 -29.12 20.77 -1.28
CA VAL A 86 -28.12 21.86 -1.18
C VAL A 86 -27.07 21.60 -0.08
N GLY A 87 -27.51 21.10 1.08
CA GLY A 87 -26.60 20.77 2.19
C GLY A 87 -25.52 19.74 1.83
N HIS A 88 -25.88 18.64 1.15
CA HIS A 88 -24.90 17.63 0.73
C HIS A 88 -23.90 18.18 -0.29
N LEU A 89 -24.36 19.06 -1.19
CA LEU A 89 -23.48 19.70 -2.15
C LEU A 89 -22.54 20.69 -1.46
N ALA A 90 -23.03 21.49 -0.51
CA ALA A 90 -22.21 22.39 0.29
C ALA A 90 -21.12 21.63 1.07
N THR A 91 -21.47 20.53 1.75
CA THR A 91 -20.49 19.67 2.43
C THR A 91 -19.47 19.08 1.46
N LYS A 92 -19.88 18.66 0.26
CA LYS A 92 -18.96 18.17 -0.77
C LYS A 92 -17.96 19.26 -1.18
N VAL A 93 -18.42 20.48 -1.42
CA VAL A 93 -17.54 21.61 -1.76
C VAL A 93 -16.59 21.92 -0.61
N TYR A 94 -17.12 22.06 0.60
CA TYR A 94 -16.34 22.33 1.79
C TYR A 94 -15.23 21.28 1.98
N ASN A 95 -15.57 19.99 1.89
CA ASN A 95 -14.59 18.93 2.06
C ASN A 95 -13.49 19.00 0.99
N PHE A 96 -13.85 19.22 -0.28
CA PHE A 96 -12.88 19.27 -1.37
C PHE A 96 -11.92 20.46 -1.27
N PHE A 97 -12.40 21.63 -0.84
CA PHE A 97 -11.57 22.84 -0.74
C PHE A 97 -10.82 22.97 0.58
N ASN A 98 -11.39 22.45 1.68
CA ASN A 98 -10.91 22.74 3.04
C ASN A 98 -10.42 21.51 3.80
N GLU A 99 -11.00 20.33 3.59
CA GLU A 99 -10.69 19.15 4.40
C GLU A 99 -9.69 18.18 3.76
N ILE A 100 -9.68 18.07 2.43
CA ILE A 100 -8.69 17.28 1.70
C ILE A 100 -7.35 18.02 1.76
N LYS A 101 -6.33 17.35 2.31
CA LYS A 101 -5.00 17.91 2.52
C LYS A 101 -3.91 17.15 1.80
N LYS A 102 -2.77 17.81 1.61
CA LYS A 102 -1.56 17.15 1.09
C LYS A 102 -1.24 15.92 1.95
N GLY A 103 -1.00 14.78 1.30
CA GLY A 103 -0.70 13.51 1.95
C GLY A 103 -1.92 12.65 2.28
N ASP A 104 -3.14 13.14 2.08
CA ASP A 104 -4.37 12.34 2.20
C ASP A 104 -4.46 11.29 1.08
N ILE A 105 -5.16 10.20 1.36
CA ILE A 105 -5.39 9.10 0.41
C ILE A 105 -6.70 9.31 -0.34
N ILE A 106 -6.64 9.15 -1.66
CA ILE A 106 -7.78 9.11 -2.55
C ILE A 106 -8.02 7.67 -2.99
N VAL A 107 -9.24 7.18 -2.78
CA VAL A 107 -9.73 5.90 -3.31
C VAL A 107 -10.78 6.20 -4.37
N MET A 108 -10.46 5.88 -5.61
CA MET A 108 -11.33 6.14 -6.75
C MET A 108 -11.79 4.82 -7.37
N PRO A 109 -13.08 4.45 -7.26
CA PRO A 109 -13.63 3.30 -7.97
C PRO A 109 -13.98 3.64 -9.42
N SER A 110 -13.72 2.71 -10.34
CA SER A 110 -14.28 2.72 -11.70
C SER A 110 -15.74 2.25 -11.71
N TYR A 111 -16.34 2.25 -12.91
CA TYR A 111 -17.65 1.61 -13.10
C TYR A 111 -17.69 0.20 -12.51
N ARG A 112 -18.77 -0.10 -11.78
CA ARG A 112 -19.02 -1.37 -11.07
C ARG A 112 -17.87 -1.83 -10.16
N LYS A 113 -16.95 -0.94 -9.80
CA LYS A 113 -15.74 -1.24 -9.01
C LYS A 113 -14.87 -2.30 -9.68
N GLU A 114 -14.88 -2.40 -11.01
CA GLU A 114 -14.01 -3.33 -11.74
C GLU A 114 -12.53 -3.03 -11.49
N ARG A 115 -12.19 -1.75 -11.33
CA ARG A 115 -10.88 -1.28 -10.92
C ARG A 115 -10.99 -0.23 -9.83
N ILE A 116 -10.04 -0.24 -8.90
CA ILE A 116 -9.91 0.76 -7.85
C ILE A 116 -8.53 1.40 -7.99
N ALA A 117 -8.49 2.73 -8.14
CA ALA A 117 -7.26 3.51 -8.11
C ALA A 117 -7.04 4.07 -6.71
N PHE A 118 -5.80 3.97 -6.23
CA PHE A 118 -5.35 4.53 -4.97
C PHE A 118 -4.31 5.60 -5.25
N GLY A 119 -4.51 6.80 -4.71
CA GLY A 119 -3.63 7.94 -4.93
C GLY A 119 -3.38 8.74 -3.66
N ILE A 120 -2.37 9.60 -3.72
CA ILE A 120 -1.99 10.53 -2.66
C ILE A 120 -2.12 11.96 -3.19
N VAL A 121 -2.73 12.84 -2.42
CA VAL A 121 -2.81 14.28 -2.75
C VAL A 121 -1.41 14.90 -2.67
N GLU A 122 -0.90 15.42 -3.78
CA GLU A 122 0.46 16.01 -3.84
C GLU A 122 0.50 17.45 -3.36
N ASN A 123 -0.55 18.21 -3.69
CA ASN A 123 -0.72 19.60 -3.29
C ASN A 123 -2.22 19.93 -3.18
N GLU A 124 -2.52 21.01 -2.44
CA GLU A 124 -3.90 21.49 -2.20
C GLU A 124 -4.31 22.58 -3.20
N ASN A 125 -3.60 22.69 -4.32
CA ASN A 125 -3.94 23.68 -5.34
C ASN A 125 -5.14 23.17 -6.14
N ILE A 126 -6.17 24.01 -6.23
CA ILE A 126 -7.35 23.73 -7.03
C ILE A 126 -7.31 24.65 -8.23
N ILE A 127 -7.52 24.08 -9.41
CA ILE A 127 -7.59 24.82 -10.67
C ILE A 127 -8.98 24.66 -11.30
N LEU A 128 -9.32 25.61 -12.16
CA LEU A 128 -10.45 25.48 -13.08
C LEU A 128 -9.94 24.97 -14.43
N ASP A 129 -10.40 23.80 -14.83
CA ASP A 129 -10.11 23.20 -16.13
C ASP A 129 -11.23 22.22 -16.47
N ASP A 130 -11.89 22.39 -17.61
CA ASP A 130 -12.94 21.51 -18.12
C ASP A 130 -12.48 20.68 -19.33
N SER A 131 -11.21 20.80 -19.73
CA SER A 131 -10.64 20.07 -20.87
C SER A 131 -10.72 18.56 -20.64
N LEU A 132 -11.00 17.81 -21.71
CA LEU A 132 -10.98 16.35 -21.73
C LEU A 132 -10.05 15.88 -22.84
N TYR A 133 -9.22 14.88 -22.55
CA TYR A 133 -8.25 14.31 -23.50
C TYR A 133 -8.73 12.98 -24.08
N LEU A 134 -9.38 12.14 -23.27
CA LEU A 134 -9.80 10.81 -23.71
C LEU A 134 -11.10 10.86 -24.51
N ASN A 135 -11.12 10.14 -25.64
CA ASN A 135 -12.28 10.06 -26.53
C ASN A 135 -13.53 9.53 -25.82
N GLU A 136 -13.37 8.56 -24.93
CA GLU A 136 -14.45 7.99 -24.11
C GLU A 136 -15.04 9.04 -23.19
N SER A 137 -14.19 9.84 -22.54
CA SER A 137 -14.60 10.94 -21.67
C SER A 137 -15.27 12.06 -22.45
N ILE A 138 -14.77 12.40 -23.64
CA ILE A 138 -15.40 13.37 -24.56
C ILE A 138 -16.78 12.86 -25.01
N LYS A 139 -16.92 11.57 -25.35
CA LYS A 139 -18.21 10.96 -25.72
C LYS A 139 -19.18 10.97 -24.55
N ALA A 140 -18.73 10.60 -23.34
CA ALA A 140 -19.52 10.70 -22.13
C ALA A 140 -19.97 12.15 -21.87
N ALA A 141 -19.07 13.11 -22.13
CA ALA A 141 -19.34 14.54 -22.05
C ALA A 141 -20.28 15.07 -23.15
N LYS A 142 -20.47 14.36 -24.26
CA LYS A 142 -21.48 14.73 -25.27
C LYS A 142 -22.89 14.28 -24.89
N ASN A 143 -22.97 13.20 -24.10
CA ASN A 143 -24.23 12.67 -23.56
C ASN A 143 -24.59 13.30 -22.20
N LEU A 144 -24.01 14.46 -21.85
CA LEU A 144 -24.27 15.17 -20.61
C LEU A 144 -25.73 15.59 -20.52
N THR A 145 -26.53 14.78 -19.83
CA THR A 145 -27.71 15.30 -19.16
C THR A 145 -27.24 16.15 -17.96
N LYS A 146 -28.16 16.92 -17.35
CA LYS A 146 -27.91 17.71 -16.12
C LYS A 146 -27.33 16.90 -14.95
N GLU A 147 -27.27 15.57 -15.07
CA GLU A 147 -26.87 14.64 -14.03
C GLU A 147 -25.37 14.28 -14.06
N ASN A 148 -24.64 14.52 -15.15
CA ASN A 148 -23.22 14.08 -15.27
C ASN A 148 -22.18 15.16 -15.63
N PRO A 149 -22.30 16.42 -15.21
CA PRO A 149 -21.45 17.53 -15.68
C PRO A 149 -19.94 17.28 -15.49
N ILE A 150 -19.13 17.86 -16.39
CA ILE A 150 -17.67 17.75 -16.37
C ILE A 150 -17.14 18.31 -15.04
N PRO A 151 -16.36 17.54 -14.26
CA PRO A 151 -15.71 18.06 -13.06
C PRO A 151 -14.60 19.05 -13.41
N ASP A 152 -14.90 20.33 -13.18
CA ASP A 152 -14.10 21.48 -13.62
C ASP A 152 -13.16 22.01 -12.53
N LYS A 153 -13.48 21.77 -11.26
CA LYS A 153 -12.63 22.12 -10.10
C LYS A 153 -11.73 20.93 -9.80
N ARG A 154 -10.46 21.02 -10.18
CA ARG A 154 -9.51 19.90 -10.19
C ARG A 154 -8.39 20.08 -9.17
N MET A 155 -8.00 18.99 -8.54
CA MET A 155 -6.88 18.88 -7.59
C MET A 155 -5.96 17.76 -8.04
N GLU A 156 -4.65 17.99 -8.00
CA GLU A 156 -3.64 17.02 -8.44
C GLU A 156 -3.48 15.86 -7.45
N VAL A 157 -3.33 14.66 -8.00
CA VAL A 157 -3.20 13.41 -7.25
C VAL A 157 -2.15 12.53 -7.91
N LYS A 158 -1.19 12.06 -7.11
CA LYS A 158 -0.27 10.99 -7.52
C LYS A 158 -0.93 9.65 -7.33
N TRP A 159 -1.31 9.01 -8.43
CA TRP A 159 -1.78 7.63 -8.39
C TRP A 159 -0.63 6.67 -8.06
N ILE A 160 -0.81 5.89 -7.01
CA ILE A 160 0.18 4.94 -6.50
C ILE A 160 -0.07 3.55 -7.07
N LYS A 161 -1.34 3.14 -7.16
CA LYS A 161 -1.70 1.78 -7.56
C LYS A 161 -3.07 1.72 -8.22
N LEU A 162 -3.22 0.82 -9.18
CA LEU A 162 -4.48 0.46 -9.81
C LEU A 162 -4.70 -1.04 -9.64
N VAL A 163 -5.79 -1.43 -8.96
CA VAL A 163 -6.06 -2.82 -8.59
C VAL A 163 -7.40 -3.26 -9.17
N LYS A 164 -7.51 -4.51 -9.62
CA LYS A 164 -8.81 -5.10 -10.00
C LYS A 164 -9.68 -5.25 -8.75
N GLY A 165 -10.94 -4.86 -8.83
CA GLY A 165 -11.87 -4.98 -7.69
C GLY A 165 -12.02 -6.41 -7.20
N SER A 166 -11.98 -7.39 -8.09
CA SER A 166 -12.01 -8.83 -7.77
C SER A 166 -10.90 -9.27 -6.82
N ASN A 167 -9.78 -8.53 -6.77
CA ASN A 167 -8.62 -8.87 -5.95
C ASN A 167 -8.65 -8.13 -4.60
N LEU A 168 -9.71 -7.37 -4.31
CA LEU A 168 -9.84 -6.60 -3.09
C LEU A 168 -10.86 -7.24 -2.15
N PRO A 169 -10.66 -7.12 -0.82
CA PRO A 169 -11.60 -7.67 0.16
C PRO A 169 -13.02 -7.11 -0.02
N GLY A 170 -14.02 -7.98 0.12
CA GLY A 170 -15.43 -7.60 -0.05
C GLY A 170 -15.87 -6.43 0.84
N LYS A 171 -15.37 -6.38 2.09
CA LYS A 171 -15.66 -5.25 3.01
C LYS A 171 -15.20 -3.91 2.44
N LEU A 172 -14.01 -3.85 1.82
CA LEU A 172 -13.53 -2.65 1.14
C LEU A 172 -14.47 -2.30 -0.03
N LEU A 173 -14.80 -3.25 -0.89
CA LEU A 173 -15.69 -3.00 -2.03
C LEU A 173 -17.11 -2.55 -1.63
N LEU A 174 -17.62 -3.00 -0.49
CA LEU A 174 -18.90 -2.57 0.07
C LEU A 174 -18.84 -1.13 0.58
N SER A 175 -17.74 -0.74 1.22
CA SER A 175 -17.53 0.64 1.69
C SER A 175 -17.48 1.68 0.56
N LEU A 176 -17.18 1.25 -0.66
CA LEU A 176 -17.14 2.11 -1.86
C LEU A 176 -18.53 2.29 -2.54
N ILE A 177 -19.59 1.74 -1.94
CA ILE A 177 -20.99 1.97 -2.35
C ILE A 177 -21.53 3.23 -1.64
N ALA A 178 -20.78 4.33 -1.64
CA ALA A 178 -21.31 5.60 -1.13
C ALA A 178 -22.13 6.32 -2.23
N PRO A 179 -23.36 6.79 -1.94
CA PRO A 179 -24.21 7.49 -2.92
C PRO A 179 -23.62 8.83 -3.39
N HIS A 180 -22.82 9.46 -2.54
CA HIS A 180 -22.26 10.79 -2.78
C HIS A 180 -20.88 10.67 -3.44
N GLY A 181 -20.65 11.46 -4.50
CA GLY A 181 -19.42 11.39 -5.30
C GLY A 181 -18.13 11.82 -4.59
N LEU A 182 -18.21 12.26 -3.32
CA LEU A 182 -17.10 12.50 -2.42
C LEU A 182 -17.55 12.14 -1.00
N SER A 183 -16.77 11.33 -0.29
CA SER A 183 -17.03 11.01 1.12
C SER A 183 -15.75 10.66 1.87
N ALA A 184 -15.66 11.06 3.14
CA ALA A 184 -14.61 10.59 4.03
C ALA A 184 -14.80 9.10 4.35
N ILE A 185 -13.70 8.36 4.41
CA ILE A 185 -13.65 6.97 4.86
C ILE A 185 -13.11 6.98 6.29
N THR A 186 -13.96 6.63 7.26
CA THR A 186 -13.63 6.72 8.69
C THR A 186 -13.63 5.37 9.42
N ASP A 187 -14.11 4.28 8.80
CA ASP A 187 -13.99 2.94 9.38
C ASP A 187 -12.51 2.51 9.35
N ASN A 188 -11.90 2.42 10.52
CA ASN A 188 -10.50 2.02 10.70
C ASN A 188 -10.18 0.68 10.03
N ASN A 189 -11.11 -0.28 10.03
CA ASN A 189 -10.87 -1.55 9.34
C ASN A 189 -10.78 -1.35 7.83
N VAL A 190 -11.63 -0.49 7.26
CA VAL A 190 -11.59 -0.18 5.81
C VAL A 190 -10.29 0.56 5.49
N ILE A 191 -9.87 1.49 6.34
CA ILE A 191 -8.59 2.20 6.22
C ILE A 191 -7.41 1.23 6.20
N ASP A 192 -7.36 0.24 7.10
CA ASP A 192 -6.28 -0.74 7.13
C ASP A 192 -6.29 -1.64 5.89
N LEU A 193 -7.47 -1.98 5.36
CA LEU A 193 -7.59 -2.70 4.08
C LEU A 193 -7.11 -1.85 2.89
N ILE A 194 -7.34 -0.52 2.90
CA ILE A 194 -6.82 0.40 1.89
C ILE A 194 -5.29 0.43 1.94
N ASN A 195 -4.71 0.60 3.13
CA ASN A 195 -3.25 0.64 3.28
C ASN A 195 -2.59 -0.65 2.79
N THR A 196 -3.14 -1.80 3.18
CA THR A 196 -2.69 -3.13 2.73
C THR A 196 -2.83 -3.30 1.21
N ALA A 197 -3.90 -2.78 0.62
CA ALA A 197 -4.08 -2.81 -0.83
C ALA A 197 -3.05 -1.94 -1.56
N MET A 198 -2.62 -0.83 -0.95
CA MET A 198 -1.64 0.11 -1.51
C MET A 198 -0.20 -0.38 -1.38
N ASP A 199 0.20 -0.83 -0.19
CA ASP A 199 1.56 -1.25 0.13
C ASP A 199 1.53 -2.55 0.94
N THR A 200 2.39 -3.50 0.56
CA THR A 200 2.54 -4.79 1.24
C THR A 200 3.43 -4.68 2.48
N PHE A 201 4.11 -3.55 2.69
CA PHE A 201 4.89 -3.33 3.90
C PHE A 201 4.99 -1.84 4.32
N PHE A 202 4.32 -1.49 5.42
CA PHE A 202 4.33 -0.13 5.99
C PHE A 202 4.30 -0.17 7.54
N ILE A 203 4.61 0.97 8.16
CA ILE A 203 4.50 1.19 9.61
C ILE A 203 3.43 2.26 9.87
N LYS A 204 2.56 2.05 10.85
CA LYS A 204 1.54 3.01 11.30
C LYS A 204 1.37 2.87 12.80
N ASN A 205 1.47 3.97 13.56
CA ASN A 205 1.44 3.94 15.03
C ASN A 205 2.44 2.95 15.66
N GLU A 206 3.69 2.89 15.16
CA GLU A 206 4.71 1.93 15.64
C GLU A 206 4.35 0.44 15.40
N THR A 207 3.16 0.14 14.86
CA THR A 207 2.77 -1.18 14.37
C THR A 207 3.22 -1.34 12.92
N ALA A 208 3.94 -2.41 12.64
CA ALA A 208 4.21 -2.83 11.27
C ALA A 208 3.08 -3.70 10.72
N TYR A 209 2.81 -3.50 9.44
CA TYR A 209 1.87 -4.30 8.65
C TYR A 209 2.66 -4.90 7.49
N MET A 210 2.73 -6.22 7.45
CA MET A 210 3.44 -6.96 6.40
C MET A 210 2.52 -8.00 5.78
N THR A 211 2.39 -7.95 4.45
CA THR A 211 1.44 -8.76 3.69
C THR A 211 2.16 -9.69 2.73
N PHE A 212 1.85 -10.99 2.85
CA PHE A 212 2.25 -12.03 1.92
C PHE A 212 1.03 -12.42 1.08
N ASP A 213 1.15 -12.34 -0.25
CA ASP A 213 0.09 -12.79 -1.15
C ASP A 213 0.20 -14.31 -1.34
N VAL A 214 -0.91 -15.03 -1.21
CA VAL A 214 -1.02 -16.45 -1.60
C VAL A 214 -1.72 -16.49 -2.96
N ARG A 215 -0.99 -16.87 -4.01
CA ARG A 215 -1.45 -16.65 -5.40
C ARG A 215 -2.01 -17.89 -6.09
N THR A 216 -1.86 -19.05 -5.48
CA THR A 216 -2.41 -20.29 -6.02
C THR A 216 -3.91 -20.14 -6.31
N GLU A 217 -4.31 -20.52 -7.52
CA GLU A 217 -5.72 -20.53 -7.97
C GLU A 217 -6.39 -21.89 -7.72
N SER A 218 -5.61 -22.90 -7.31
CA SER A 218 -6.09 -24.24 -6.97
C SER A 218 -6.42 -24.37 -5.47
N ASP A 219 -7.09 -25.46 -5.11
CA ASP A 219 -7.32 -25.82 -3.71
C ASP A 219 -5.98 -25.90 -2.96
N ILE A 220 -5.97 -25.32 -1.76
CA ILE A 220 -4.77 -25.30 -0.92
C ILE A 220 -4.72 -26.58 -0.07
N ASP A 221 -3.61 -27.34 -0.14
CA ASP A 221 -3.42 -28.51 0.71
C ASP A 221 -3.30 -28.10 2.18
N LEU A 222 -3.99 -28.83 3.07
CA LEU A 222 -3.96 -28.58 4.51
C LEU A 222 -2.54 -28.67 5.08
N LYS A 223 -1.71 -29.58 4.58
CA LYS A 223 -0.32 -29.73 5.01
C LYS A 223 0.51 -28.52 4.64
N ASP A 224 0.32 -27.96 3.45
CA ASP A 224 1.03 -26.76 3.02
C ASP A 224 0.68 -25.58 3.94
N ILE A 225 -0.60 -25.38 4.26
CA ILE A 225 -1.01 -24.34 5.22
C ILE A 225 -0.45 -24.60 6.63
N ALA A 226 -0.54 -25.86 7.11
CA ALA A 226 -0.07 -26.22 8.44
C ALA A 226 1.44 -26.00 8.58
N ASN A 227 2.21 -26.41 7.56
CA ASN A 227 3.65 -26.22 7.50
C ASN A 227 4.01 -24.74 7.45
N TYR A 228 3.31 -23.95 6.63
CA TYR A 228 3.51 -22.51 6.57
C TYR A 228 3.31 -21.87 7.96
N PHE A 229 2.21 -22.17 8.65
CA PHE A 229 1.96 -21.62 9.99
C PHE A 229 2.94 -22.15 11.04
N SER A 230 3.37 -23.40 10.94
CA SER A 230 4.38 -23.96 11.83
C SER A 230 5.70 -23.20 11.70
N THR A 231 6.19 -22.99 10.47
CA THR A 231 7.43 -22.23 10.23
C THR A 231 7.29 -20.78 10.66
N VAL A 232 6.16 -20.16 10.38
CA VAL A 232 5.87 -18.80 10.84
C VAL A 232 5.95 -18.70 12.36
N ASN A 233 5.32 -19.63 13.10
CA ASN A 233 5.38 -19.64 14.55
C ASN A 233 6.82 -19.84 15.05
N GLU A 234 7.57 -20.78 14.47
CA GLU A 234 8.98 -21.00 14.83
C GLU A 234 9.82 -19.71 14.66
N VAL A 235 9.62 -18.99 13.56
CA VAL A 235 10.31 -17.72 13.29
C VAL A 235 9.90 -16.63 14.29
N VAL A 236 8.61 -16.53 14.61
CA VAL A 236 8.10 -15.56 15.58
C VAL A 236 8.62 -15.86 16.98
N ASP A 237 8.55 -17.12 17.42
CA ASP A 237 9.01 -17.55 18.75
C ASP A 237 10.51 -17.29 18.92
N PHE A 238 11.32 -17.63 17.91
CA PHE A 238 12.75 -17.32 17.91
C PHE A 238 13.01 -15.81 17.95
N THR A 239 12.25 -15.02 17.18
CA THR A 239 12.37 -13.55 17.20
C THR A 239 12.07 -13.02 18.59
N ASN A 240 10.96 -13.43 19.19
CA ASN A 240 10.58 -13.02 20.54
C ASN A 240 11.62 -13.42 21.59
N GLU A 241 12.18 -14.63 21.51
CA GLU A 241 13.26 -15.09 22.39
C GLU A 241 14.54 -14.24 22.22
N TYR A 242 14.98 -14.03 20.98
CA TYR A 242 16.20 -13.28 20.67
C TYR A 242 16.11 -11.82 21.13
N PHE A 243 14.95 -11.19 20.91
CA PHE A 243 14.71 -9.80 21.30
C PHE A 243 14.26 -9.65 22.75
N LYS A 244 14.05 -10.76 23.48
CA LYS A 244 13.47 -10.79 24.84
C LYS A 244 12.16 -10.00 24.90
N ASP A 245 11.39 -10.12 23.85
CA ASP A 245 10.16 -9.38 23.64
C ASP A 245 9.00 -10.37 23.60
N ASP A 246 8.06 -10.26 24.52
CA ASP A 246 6.88 -11.15 24.60
C ASP A 246 5.70 -10.57 23.81
N GLU A 247 6.03 -9.77 22.78
CA GLU A 247 5.05 -9.06 21.98
C GLU A 247 4.33 -10.00 21.00
N ARG A 248 3.01 -9.88 20.99
CA ARG A 248 2.16 -10.74 20.16
C ARG A 248 2.13 -10.20 18.73
N ILE A 249 2.58 -11.03 17.79
CA ILE A 249 2.32 -10.82 16.36
C ILE A 249 0.98 -11.45 16.02
N ASN A 250 0.02 -10.62 15.62
CA ASN A 250 -1.29 -11.06 15.18
C ASN A 250 -1.29 -11.43 13.70
N LEU A 251 -2.00 -12.49 13.35
CA LEU A 251 -2.16 -12.96 11.98
C LEU A 251 -3.60 -12.74 11.51
N LYS A 252 -3.80 -12.03 10.40
CA LYS A 252 -5.10 -11.95 9.71
C LYS A 252 -5.00 -12.64 8.37
N ILE A 253 -5.86 -13.62 8.14
CA ILE A 253 -5.80 -14.47 6.94
C ILE A 253 -7.11 -14.33 6.16
N ASN A 254 -6.99 -14.20 4.84
CA ASN A 254 -8.08 -14.40 3.91
C ASN A 254 -7.73 -15.60 3.03
N LEU A 255 -8.10 -16.80 3.48
CA LEU A 255 -7.92 -18.08 2.76
C LEU A 255 -8.98 -18.19 1.65
N ASN A 256 -8.78 -17.44 0.58
CA ASN A 256 -9.36 -17.78 -0.72
C ASN A 256 -8.18 -18.12 -1.64
N SER A 257 -8.41 -18.89 -2.70
CA SER A 257 -7.45 -19.09 -3.79
C SER A 257 -7.87 -18.20 -4.95
N PRO A 258 -7.20 -17.05 -5.20
CA PRO A 258 -6.08 -16.45 -4.47
C PRO A 258 -6.49 -15.62 -3.23
N GLY A 259 -5.54 -15.40 -2.31
CA GLY A 259 -5.78 -14.83 -0.97
C GLY A 259 -4.55 -14.12 -0.38
N THR A 260 -4.64 -13.66 0.88
CA THR A 260 -3.54 -12.91 1.53
C THR A 260 -3.37 -13.28 3.00
N ILE A 261 -2.13 -13.24 3.47
CA ILE A 261 -1.74 -13.43 4.87
C ILE A 261 -1.10 -12.13 5.38
N ASN A 262 -1.68 -11.54 6.43
CA ASN A 262 -1.22 -10.26 7.00
C ASN A 262 -0.68 -10.44 8.42
N PHE A 263 0.59 -10.08 8.63
CA PHE A 263 1.24 -9.98 9.93
C PHE A 263 1.08 -8.58 10.50
N ILE A 264 0.57 -8.48 11.73
CA ILE A 264 0.28 -7.21 12.41
C ILE A 264 0.84 -7.29 13.81
N GLY A 265 1.85 -6.49 14.08
CA GLY A 265 2.51 -6.47 15.37
C GLY A 265 3.54 -5.36 15.47
N PRO A 266 4.32 -5.36 16.55
CA PRO A 266 5.32 -4.34 16.79
C PRO A 266 6.39 -4.34 15.71
N ALA A 267 6.85 -3.14 15.33
CA ALA A 267 7.60 -2.96 14.10
C ALA A 267 8.87 -3.81 14.02
N GLY A 268 9.65 -3.87 15.10
CA GLY A 268 10.87 -4.67 15.17
C GLY A 268 10.60 -6.16 14.96
N ALA A 269 9.70 -6.74 15.75
CA ALA A 269 9.40 -8.17 15.71
C ALA A 269 8.90 -8.62 14.32
N VAL A 270 7.96 -7.87 13.73
CA VAL A 270 7.42 -8.18 12.38
C VAL A 270 8.49 -8.02 11.29
N LEU A 271 9.32 -6.97 11.39
CA LEU A 271 10.44 -6.75 10.46
C LEU A 271 11.36 -7.95 10.39
N ILE A 272 11.83 -8.35 11.56
CA ILE A 272 12.85 -9.36 11.74
C ILE A 272 12.32 -10.74 11.36
N ALA A 273 11.11 -11.09 11.80
CA ALA A 273 10.44 -12.32 11.41
C ALA A 273 10.24 -12.39 9.88
N GLY A 274 9.82 -11.29 9.25
CA GLY A 274 9.66 -11.23 7.80
C GLY A 274 10.95 -11.47 7.03
N VAL A 275 12.10 -10.98 7.53
CA VAL A 275 13.40 -11.26 6.91
C VAL A 275 13.75 -12.75 6.98
N LEU A 276 13.54 -13.42 8.12
CA LEU A 276 13.81 -14.85 8.20
C LEU A 276 12.91 -15.67 7.28
N LEU A 277 11.62 -15.35 7.21
CA LEU A 277 10.69 -16.02 6.28
C LEU A 277 11.17 -15.85 4.83
N ALA A 278 11.61 -14.65 4.45
CA ALA A 278 12.16 -14.36 3.13
C ALA A 278 13.43 -15.16 2.81
N VAL A 279 14.33 -15.29 3.78
CA VAL A 279 15.56 -16.09 3.65
C VAL A 279 15.24 -17.58 3.53
N LEU A 280 14.28 -18.08 4.31
CA LEU A 280 13.87 -19.49 4.28
C LEU A 280 13.14 -19.88 2.99
N GLY A 281 12.46 -18.93 2.33
CA GLY A 281 11.77 -19.15 1.05
C GLY A 281 12.68 -19.21 -0.18
N CYS A 282 13.95 -18.82 -0.05
CA CYS A 282 14.90 -18.74 -1.16
C CYS A 282 16.00 -19.81 -1.11
N ASP A 283 16.57 -20.14 -2.27
CA ASP A 283 17.79 -20.96 -2.37
C ASP A 283 19.03 -20.14 -2.02
N PHE A 284 19.50 -20.28 -0.79
CA PHE A 284 20.77 -19.70 -0.33
C PHE A 284 21.62 -20.76 0.37
N GLU A 285 22.84 -20.96 -0.14
CA GLU A 285 23.91 -21.61 0.63
C GLU A 285 24.65 -20.51 1.39
N ILE A 286 24.69 -20.57 2.73
CA ILE A 286 25.49 -19.60 3.50
C ILE A 286 26.89 -20.20 3.65
N ASN A 287 27.83 -19.83 2.78
CA ASN A 287 29.23 -20.19 2.98
C ASN A 287 29.88 -19.34 4.08
N VAL A 288 29.92 -19.91 5.30
CA VAL A 288 30.37 -19.28 6.56
C VAL A 288 31.79 -18.68 6.50
N PHE A 289 32.65 -19.12 5.57
CA PHE A 289 34.07 -18.73 5.54
C PHE A 289 34.41 -17.45 4.76
N ASN A 290 33.54 -16.94 3.86
CA ASN A 290 33.87 -15.75 3.03
C ASN A 290 33.31 -14.41 3.56
N ILE A 291 32.59 -14.42 4.68
CA ILE A 291 31.78 -13.29 5.20
C ILE A 291 32.63 -12.17 5.83
N ILE A 292 33.92 -12.41 6.12
CA ILE A 292 34.73 -11.52 6.97
C ILE A 292 35.14 -10.19 6.28
N LYS A 293 34.90 -9.99 4.97
CA LYS A 293 35.43 -8.81 4.24
C LYS A 293 34.43 -7.74 3.80
N PHE A 294 33.12 -7.91 3.94
CA PHE A 294 32.17 -6.85 3.56
C PHE A 294 31.68 -6.02 4.76
N LYS A 295 31.93 -4.72 4.65
CA LYS A 295 31.96 -3.68 5.69
C LYS A 295 30.64 -3.47 6.45
N ALA A 296 30.74 -3.61 7.77
CA ALA A 296 30.23 -2.71 8.83
C ALA A 296 28.74 -2.32 8.93
N LYS A 297 27.87 -2.50 7.92
CA LYS A 297 26.46 -2.06 7.94
C LYS A 297 25.41 -3.17 8.15
N THR A 298 25.82 -4.43 8.21
CA THR A 298 24.88 -5.59 8.27
C THR A 298 25.31 -6.67 9.26
N LYS A 299 26.28 -6.36 10.15
CA LYS A 299 26.81 -7.35 11.10
C LYS A 299 25.72 -7.92 12.02
N GLY A 300 24.78 -7.07 12.49
CA GLY A 300 23.68 -7.50 13.34
C GLY A 300 22.71 -8.45 12.63
N LEU A 301 22.36 -8.15 11.37
CA LEU A 301 21.45 -8.98 10.57
C LEU A 301 22.05 -10.37 10.29
N LEU A 302 23.32 -10.41 9.89
CA LEU A 302 24.02 -11.67 9.62
C LEU A 302 24.18 -12.52 10.88
N ALA A 303 24.56 -11.90 12.00
CA ALA A 303 24.66 -12.59 13.29
C ALA A 303 23.31 -13.17 13.73
N TYR A 304 22.22 -12.42 13.53
CA TYR A 304 20.87 -12.88 13.82
C TYR A 304 20.45 -14.08 12.95
N ILE A 305 20.66 -14.00 11.63
CA ILE A 305 20.37 -15.12 10.70
C ILE A 305 21.21 -16.36 11.06
N GLN A 306 22.47 -16.17 11.42
CA GLN A 306 23.35 -17.26 11.86
C GLN A 306 22.85 -17.91 13.15
N ALA A 307 22.48 -17.11 14.15
CA ALA A 307 21.95 -17.60 15.41
C ALA A 307 20.69 -18.48 15.21
N PHE A 308 19.81 -18.09 14.29
CA PHE A 308 18.64 -18.90 13.94
C PHE A 308 19.04 -20.28 13.39
N PHE A 309 19.96 -20.32 12.43
CA PHE A 309 20.38 -21.59 11.83
C PHE A 309 21.18 -22.48 12.79
N ASP A 310 22.01 -21.89 13.66
CA ASP A 310 22.79 -22.62 14.67
C ASP A 310 21.89 -23.26 15.74
N GLN A 311 20.87 -22.53 16.21
CA GLN A 311 19.88 -23.04 17.18
C GLN A 311 19.01 -24.14 16.57
N HIS A 312 18.75 -24.08 15.26
CA HIS A 312 17.92 -25.04 14.54
C HIS A 312 18.73 -26.08 13.75
N ASN A 313 19.83 -26.61 14.33
CA ASN A 313 20.85 -27.55 13.80
C ASN A 313 20.36 -28.92 13.20
N LYS A 314 19.15 -28.98 12.65
CA LYS A 314 18.55 -30.01 11.77
C LYS A 314 17.83 -29.34 10.56
N SER A 315 18.41 -28.27 10.02
CA SER A 315 17.67 -27.28 9.21
C SER A 315 17.41 -27.64 7.75
N GLU A 316 18.11 -28.62 7.15
CA GLU A 316 17.95 -28.89 5.71
C GLU A 316 16.55 -29.44 5.36
N ASP A 317 16.05 -30.42 6.12
CA ASP A 317 14.72 -30.99 5.88
C ASP A 317 13.60 -29.94 6.06
N ARG A 318 13.71 -29.10 7.09
CA ARG A 318 12.74 -28.03 7.38
C ARG A 318 12.78 -26.90 6.35
N LYS A 319 13.97 -26.46 5.93
CA LYS A 319 14.14 -25.50 4.83
C LYS A 319 13.51 -26.03 3.55
N LEU A 320 13.80 -27.29 3.22
CA LEU A 320 13.28 -27.94 2.03
C LEU A 320 11.75 -28.07 2.07
N GLU A 321 11.18 -28.40 3.22
CA GLU A 321 9.73 -28.48 3.43
C GLU A 321 9.04 -27.11 3.33
N TYR A 322 9.61 -26.07 3.94
CA TYR A 322 9.09 -24.72 3.85
C TYR A 322 9.20 -24.15 2.42
N LYS A 323 10.31 -24.40 1.74
CA LYS A 323 10.49 -24.00 0.34
C LYS A 323 9.47 -24.67 -0.59
N LYS A 324 9.22 -25.98 -0.41
CA LYS A 324 8.14 -26.68 -1.12
C LYS A 324 6.79 -26.03 -0.85
N THR A 325 6.52 -25.72 0.41
CA THR A 325 5.29 -25.06 0.85
C THR A 325 5.09 -23.70 0.19
N ILE A 326 6.09 -22.81 0.23
CA ILE A 326 6.05 -21.49 -0.44
C ILE A 326 5.82 -21.64 -1.94
N THR A 327 6.47 -22.62 -2.57
CA THR A 327 6.34 -22.88 -4.01
C THR A 327 4.92 -23.35 -4.35
N ASN A 328 4.37 -24.30 -3.59
CA ASN A 328 3.02 -24.84 -3.80
C ASN A 328 1.93 -23.79 -3.60
N LEU A 329 2.09 -22.96 -2.56
CA LEU A 329 1.17 -21.88 -2.23
C LEU A 329 1.34 -20.66 -3.14
N GLU A 330 2.39 -20.63 -3.97
CA GLU A 330 2.83 -19.47 -4.73
C GLU A 330 2.90 -18.21 -3.85
N VAL A 331 3.48 -18.36 -2.65
CA VAL A 331 3.60 -17.25 -1.69
C VAL A 331 4.50 -16.19 -2.30
N LYS A 332 3.92 -15.00 -2.51
CA LYS A 332 4.68 -13.84 -2.91
C LYS A 332 4.89 -12.93 -1.71
N GLU A 333 6.15 -12.79 -1.35
CA GLU A 333 6.63 -11.93 -0.28
C GLU A 333 6.50 -10.44 -0.66
N PRO A 334 6.47 -9.53 0.34
CA PRO A 334 6.56 -8.10 0.10
C PRO A 334 7.77 -7.76 -0.79
N GLU A 335 7.55 -6.99 -1.86
CA GLU A 335 8.61 -6.61 -2.82
C GLU A 335 9.83 -5.97 -2.15
N LYS A 336 9.61 -5.23 -1.06
CA LYS A 336 10.69 -4.57 -0.30
C LYS A 336 11.69 -5.58 0.28
N LEU A 337 11.25 -6.79 0.67
CA LEU A 337 12.13 -7.83 1.22
C LEU A 337 13.10 -8.42 0.18
N LYS A 338 12.80 -8.30 -1.12
CA LYS A 338 13.72 -8.74 -2.18
C LYS A 338 15.07 -8.05 -2.11
N ARG A 339 15.12 -6.80 -1.63
CA ARG A 339 16.38 -6.08 -1.48
C ARG A 339 17.31 -6.73 -0.46
N ILE A 340 16.76 -7.36 0.57
CA ILE A 340 17.55 -8.10 1.56
C ILE A 340 18.08 -9.39 0.92
N ILE A 341 17.25 -10.10 0.17
CA ILE A 341 17.65 -11.28 -0.62
C ILE A 341 18.80 -10.91 -1.58
N GLU A 342 18.71 -9.79 -2.29
CA GLU A 342 19.78 -9.30 -3.18
C GLU A 342 21.08 -9.00 -2.43
N ILE A 343 20.99 -8.32 -1.28
CA ILE A 343 22.15 -8.05 -0.42
C ILE A 343 22.79 -9.35 0.05
N LEU A 344 22.00 -10.31 0.52
CA LEU A 344 22.50 -11.61 0.96
C LEU A 344 23.13 -12.41 -0.19
N ASN A 345 22.58 -12.34 -1.40
CA ASN A 345 23.13 -12.98 -2.60
C ASN A 345 24.49 -12.40 -3.00
N SER A 346 24.65 -11.07 -2.88
CA SER A 346 25.91 -10.40 -3.18
C SER A 346 27.04 -10.82 -2.22
N ILE A 347 26.69 -11.28 -1.02
CA ILE A 347 27.64 -11.75 0.00
C ILE A 347 28.14 -13.16 -0.32
N ASP A 348 27.29 -14.03 -0.88
CA ASP A 348 27.65 -15.41 -1.20
C ASP A 348 28.41 -15.55 -2.55
N ASN A 349 28.27 -14.59 -3.47
CA ASN A 349 28.97 -14.56 -4.76
C ASN A 349 29.62 -13.20 -5.07
N PRO A 350 30.80 -12.88 -4.50
CA PRO A 350 31.47 -11.59 -4.69
C PRO A 350 31.99 -11.32 -6.12
N GLU A 351 31.92 -12.30 -7.05
CA GLU A 351 32.45 -12.17 -8.41
C GLU A 351 31.51 -11.49 -9.43
N LYS A 352 30.25 -11.19 -9.08
CA LYS A 352 29.31 -10.57 -10.04
C LYS A 352 29.42 -9.05 -10.17
N GLU A 353 29.96 -8.32 -9.20
CA GLU A 353 30.11 -6.85 -9.30
C GLU A 353 31.35 -6.41 -10.09
N ASN A 354 32.36 -7.27 -10.28
CA ASN A 354 33.61 -6.90 -10.97
C ASN A 354 33.59 -7.10 -12.50
N ARG A 355 32.44 -7.42 -13.10
CA ARG A 355 32.33 -7.61 -14.57
C ARG A 355 31.67 -6.47 -15.33
N GLU A 356 31.13 -5.45 -14.65
CA GLU A 356 30.54 -4.27 -15.33
C GLU A 356 31.49 -3.07 -15.45
N SER A 357 32.75 -3.17 -14.99
CA SER A 357 33.73 -2.06 -15.06
C SER A 357 34.82 -2.20 -16.12
N ASN A 358 34.78 -3.23 -16.98
CA ASN A 358 35.77 -3.48 -18.02
C ASN A 358 35.19 -3.57 -19.44
N ASP A 359 34.22 -2.72 -19.78
CA ASP A 359 33.96 -2.46 -21.20
C ASP A 359 35.09 -1.57 -21.75
N PRO A 360 35.77 -1.98 -22.84
CA PRO A 360 36.79 -1.15 -23.48
C PRO A 360 36.14 0.10 -24.08
N PRO A 361 36.87 1.22 -24.19
CA PRO A 361 36.33 2.44 -24.77
C PRO A 361 35.89 2.16 -26.21
N VAL A 362 34.62 2.44 -26.50
CA VAL A 362 34.08 2.41 -27.85
C VAL A 362 34.82 3.49 -28.65
N ASN A 363 35.71 3.05 -29.53
CA ASN A 363 36.36 3.89 -30.53
C ASN A 363 35.46 4.02 -31.76
N SER A 364 35.34 5.27 -32.21
CA SER A 364 34.84 5.82 -33.49
C SER A 364 33.39 5.57 -33.89
#